data_AF-A0A7V9GJJ7-F1
#
_entry.id   AF-A0A7V9GJJ7-F1
#
_cell.length_a   1.000
_cell.length_b   1.000
_cell.length_c   1.000
_cell.angle_alpha   90.00
_cell.angle_beta   90.00
_cell.angle_gamma   90.00
#
_symmetry.space_group_name_H-M   'P 1'
#
loop_
_entity.id
_entity.type
_entity.pdbx_description
1 polymer ?
#
loop_
_entity_poly.entity_id
_entity_poly.type
_entity_poly.pdbx_seq_one_letter_code
_entity_poly.pdbx_strand_id
1 'polypeptide(L)'
;TRFNRNDTTTQELKKLNARFTNDEYWLLYPYHFVWDKGYALTGSGMQTAPISGKRMRKITTKYNDTDGFTPGDMYDVFIDENHRIQEWAYHAAGAAVPSLITTWEDYKDFNGLQIAQDHKSKDGKLRIWFTGIQIKNN
;
A
#
# COMPACT_ATOMS: atom_id res chain seq x y z
N THR A 1 16.27 21.19 -0.99
CA THR A 1 14.97 21.69 -1.51
C THR A 1 13.85 20.99 -0.75
N ARG A 2 12.89 21.72 -0.18
CA ARG A 2 11.77 21.11 0.56
C ARG A 2 10.64 20.84 -0.45
N PHE A 3 10.25 19.58 -0.62
CA PHE A 3 9.10 19.23 -1.46
C PHE A 3 7.80 19.70 -0.79
N ASN A 4 6.94 20.38 -1.54
CA ASN A 4 5.60 20.78 -1.11
C ASN A 4 4.57 20.05 -1.98
N ARG A 5 3.80 19.14 -1.38
CA ARG A 5 2.80 18.32 -2.10
C ARG A 5 1.70 19.16 -2.78
N ASN A 6 1.43 20.35 -2.25
CA ASN A 6 0.41 21.26 -2.77
C ASN A 6 0.91 22.07 -3.97
N ASP A 7 2.20 22.02 -4.28
CA ASP A 7 2.76 22.71 -5.44
C ASP A 7 2.85 21.75 -6.63
N THR A 8 1.88 21.84 -7.53
CA THR A 8 1.79 21.03 -8.76
C THR A 8 1.97 21.88 -10.02
N THR A 9 2.64 23.02 -9.90
CA THR A 9 2.74 24.03 -10.96
C THR A 9 3.52 23.56 -12.18
N THR A 10 4.45 22.61 -12.02
CA THR A 10 5.26 22.04 -13.11
C THR A 10 5.02 20.53 -13.30
N GLN A 11 5.39 20.01 -14.47
CA GLN A 11 5.30 18.56 -14.73
C GLN A 11 6.29 17.76 -13.88
N GLU A 12 7.46 18.33 -13.59
CA GLU A 12 8.45 17.74 -12.70
C GLU A 12 7.90 17.59 -11.28
N LEU A 13 7.20 18.61 -10.78
CA LEU A 13 6.57 18.59 -9.46
C LEU A 13 5.42 17.58 -9.40
N LYS A 14 4.61 17.47 -10.47
CA LYS A 14 3.58 16.42 -10.58
C LYS A 14 4.17 15.01 -10.53
N LYS A 15 5.26 14.75 -11.27
CA LYS A 15 5.99 13.46 -11.23
C LYS A 15 6.61 13.18 -9.87
N LEU A 16 7.08 14.21 -9.17
CA LEU A 16 7.60 14.07 -7.81
C LEU A 16 6.47 13.73 -6.82
N ASN A 17 5.31 14.39 -6.94
CA ASN A 17 4.13 14.09 -6.13
C ASN A 17 3.62 12.66 -6.35
N ALA A 18 3.60 12.18 -7.60
CA ALA A 18 3.21 10.80 -7.91
C ALA A 18 4.14 9.79 -7.23
N ARG A 19 5.46 10.00 -7.30
CA ARG A 19 6.45 9.13 -6.64
C ARG A 19 6.35 9.18 -5.11
N PHE A 20 6.20 10.37 -4.55
CA PHE A 20 5.98 10.54 -3.12
C PHE A 20 4.71 9.82 -2.65
N THR A 21 3.62 9.92 -3.42
CA THR A 21 2.35 9.22 -3.13
C THR A 21 2.52 7.70 -3.20
N ASN A 22 3.29 7.18 -4.18
CA ASN A 22 3.62 5.77 -4.24
C ASN A 22 4.37 5.30 -2.97
N ASP A 23 5.37 6.05 -2.53
CA ASP A 23 6.14 5.71 -1.32
C ASP A 23 5.28 5.81 -0.05
N GLU A 24 4.35 6.77 0.00
CA GLU A 24 3.36 6.90 1.08
C GLU A 24 2.45 5.68 1.17
N TYR A 25 1.98 5.16 0.04
CA TYR A 25 1.19 3.93 0.00
C TYR A 25 2.00 2.76 0.56
N TRP A 26 3.24 2.56 0.11
CA TRP A 26 4.09 1.51 0.67
C TRP A 26 4.27 1.62 2.20
N LEU A 27 4.40 2.83 2.72
CA LEU A 27 4.64 3.05 4.15
C LEU A 27 3.35 2.99 5.00
N LEU A 28 2.24 3.52 4.49
CA LEU A 28 1.05 3.89 5.28
C LEU A 28 -0.26 3.36 4.69
N TYR A 29 -0.24 2.41 3.77
CA TYR A 29 -1.45 1.85 3.15
C TYR A 29 -2.61 1.52 4.13
N PRO A 30 -2.38 0.91 5.31
CA PRO A 30 -3.48 0.69 6.27
C PRO A 30 -4.25 1.95 6.67
N TYR A 31 -3.60 3.12 6.67
CA TYR A 31 -4.22 4.39 7.01
C TYR A 31 -4.91 5.06 5.82
N HIS A 32 -4.51 4.73 4.59
CA HIS A 32 -5.22 5.14 3.38
C HIS A 32 -6.67 4.64 3.34
N PHE A 33 -6.99 3.51 3.99
CA PHE A 33 -8.39 3.11 4.17
C PHE A 33 -9.23 4.17 4.91
N VAL A 34 -8.63 4.94 5.81
CA VAL A 34 -9.32 5.99 6.58
C VAL A 34 -9.27 7.33 5.86
N TRP A 35 -8.15 7.64 5.20
CA TRP A 35 -7.92 8.95 4.59
C TRP A 35 -8.49 9.09 3.18
N ASP A 36 -8.41 8.02 2.39
CA ASP A 36 -8.76 8.10 0.99
C ASP A 36 -10.27 8.06 0.77
N LYS A 37 -10.69 8.61 -0.36
CA LYS A 37 -12.07 8.63 -0.82
C LYS A 37 -12.12 7.99 -2.20
N GLY A 38 -13.33 7.65 -2.66
CA GLY A 38 -13.52 7.19 -4.04
C GLY A 38 -12.99 5.79 -4.32
N TYR A 39 -12.97 4.91 -3.32
CA TYR A 39 -12.70 3.48 -3.50
C TYR A 39 -13.88 2.62 -3.04
N ALA A 40 -14.00 1.43 -3.62
CA ALA A 40 -14.90 0.39 -3.16
C ALA A 40 -14.13 -0.69 -2.40
N LEU A 41 -14.68 -1.18 -1.28
CA LEU A 41 -14.11 -2.25 -0.47
C LEU A 41 -14.95 -3.52 -0.61
N THR A 42 -14.32 -4.63 -0.97
CA THR A 42 -14.96 -5.95 -1.06
C THR A 42 -14.30 -6.94 -0.11
N GLY A 43 -15.06 -7.56 0.78
CA GLY A 43 -14.57 -8.67 1.61
C GLY A 43 -14.76 -10.01 0.91
N SER A 44 -13.71 -10.84 0.84
CA SER A 44 -13.78 -12.19 0.23
C SER A 44 -13.66 -13.34 1.25
N GLY A 45 -13.79 -13.04 2.54
CA GLY A 45 -13.62 -14.02 3.61
C GLY A 45 -12.20 -14.57 3.68
N MET A 46 -12.06 -15.83 4.11
CA MET A 46 -10.76 -16.51 4.23
C MET A 46 -10.29 -17.06 2.88
N GLN A 47 -9.15 -16.58 2.41
CA GLN A 47 -8.49 -16.94 1.16
C GLN A 47 -7.05 -17.41 1.41
N THR A 48 -6.47 -18.15 0.47
CA THR A 48 -5.06 -18.55 0.53
C THR A 48 -4.18 -17.40 0.04
N ALA A 49 -3.24 -16.96 0.88
CA ALA A 49 -2.30 -15.89 0.55
C ALA A 49 -1.26 -16.36 -0.51
N PRO A 50 -0.98 -15.56 -1.56
CA PRO A 50 -0.23 -15.99 -2.74
C PRO A 50 1.26 -16.30 -2.51
N ILE A 51 1.87 -15.70 -1.49
CA ILE A 51 3.28 -15.90 -1.15
C ILE A 51 3.42 -17.02 -0.11
N SER A 52 2.82 -16.87 1.07
CA SER A 52 2.98 -17.79 2.20
C SER A 52 2.14 -19.06 2.09
N GLY A 53 1.08 -19.07 1.28
CA GLY A 53 0.12 -20.18 1.20
C GLY A 53 -0.76 -20.35 2.43
N LYS A 54 -0.71 -19.43 3.40
CA LYS A 54 -1.55 -19.48 4.60
C LYS A 54 -2.98 -19.00 4.30
N ARG A 55 -3.96 -19.51 5.05
CA ARG A 55 -5.33 -18.98 5.00
C ARG A 55 -5.41 -17.69 5.81
N MET A 56 -5.85 -16.60 5.17
CA MET A 56 -5.95 -15.26 5.75
C MET A 56 -7.22 -14.57 5.28
N ARG A 57 -7.68 -13.54 5.99
CA ARG A 57 -8.81 -12.74 5.52
C ARG A 57 -8.36 -11.91 4.31
N LYS A 58 -9.09 -11.98 3.21
CA LYS A 58 -8.85 -11.10 2.05
C LYS A 58 -9.87 -9.97 2.01
N ILE A 59 -9.36 -8.75 1.89
CA ILE A 59 -10.13 -7.59 1.45
C ILE A 59 -9.55 -7.08 0.13
N THR A 60 -10.41 -6.51 -0.71
CA THR A 60 -10.00 -5.91 -1.98
C THR A 60 -10.45 -4.46 -2.01
N THR A 61 -9.52 -3.52 -2.21
CA THR A 61 -9.89 -2.15 -2.58
C THR A 61 -9.76 -1.94 -4.06
N LYS A 62 -10.76 -1.29 -4.67
CA LYS A 62 -10.70 -0.80 -6.03
C LYS A 62 -10.97 0.70 -6.05
N TYR A 63 -9.98 1.48 -6.47
CA TYR A 63 -10.13 2.92 -6.67
C TYR A 63 -10.94 3.21 -7.94
N ASN A 64 -11.56 4.40 -8.00
CA ASN A 64 -12.30 4.84 -9.18
C ASN A 64 -11.36 5.18 -10.35
N ASP A 65 -11.93 5.31 -11.55
CA ASP A 65 -11.16 5.52 -12.77
C ASP A 65 -10.95 7.02 -13.12
N THR A 66 -11.28 7.94 -12.22
CA THR A 66 -11.39 9.38 -12.52
C THR A 66 -10.43 10.28 -11.75
N ASP A 67 -9.87 9.83 -10.62
CA ASP A 67 -8.96 10.60 -9.79
C ASP A 67 -7.66 9.84 -9.45
N GLY A 68 -6.76 10.51 -8.73
CA GLY A 68 -5.46 9.97 -8.35
C GLY A 68 -4.42 9.97 -9.47
N PHE A 69 -3.21 9.51 -9.13
CA PHE A 69 -2.12 9.32 -10.10
C PHE A 69 -2.22 8.00 -10.86
N THR A 70 -2.96 7.03 -10.30
CA THR A 70 -3.11 5.67 -10.83
C THR A 70 -4.59 5.24 -10.76
N PRO A 71 -5.44 5.85 -11.60
CA PRO A 71 -6.87 5.57 -11.62
C PRO A 71 -7.17 4.09 -11.90
N GLY A 72 -8.18 3.56 -11.21
CA GLY A 72 -8.65 2.18 -11.35
C GLY A 72 -7.82 1.13 -10.61
N ASP A 73 -6.74 1.53 -9.96
CA ASP A 73 -5.88 0.61 -9.22
C ASP A 73 -6.64 -0.21 -8.19
N MET A 74 -6.24 -1.47 -8.08
CA MET A 74 -6.85 -2.43 -7.17
C MET A 74 -5.78 -3.15 -6.35
N TYR A 75 -6.11 -3.41 -5.09
CA TYR A 75 -5.24 -4.11 -4.15
C TYR A 75 -6.02 -5.21 -3.48
N ASP A 76 -5.56 -6.45 -3.63
CA ASP A 76 -5.96 -7.56 -2.78
C ASP A 76 -5.03 -7.60 -1.56
N VAL A 77 -5.61 -7.59 -0.37
CA VAL A 77 -4.87 -7.44 0.89
C VAL A 77 -5.21 -8.62 1.78
N PHE A 78 -4.16 -9.34 2.21
CA PHE A 78 -4.28 -10.53 3.03
C PHE A 78 -3.89 -10.19 4.48
N ILE A 79 -4.84 -10.39 5.39
CA ILE A 79 -4.80 -9.89 6.76
C ILE A 79 -4.82 -11.05 7.74
N ASP A 80 -3.92 -11.01 8.73
CA ASP A 80 -3.84 -11.99 9.81
C ASP A 80 -4.90 -11.76 10.91
N GLU A 81 -4.87 -12.61 11.94
CA GLU A 81 -5.79 -12.54 13.08
C GLU A 81 -5.57 -11.29 13.96
N ASN A 82 -4.41 -10.63 13.84
CA ASN A 82 -4.08 -9.39 14.54
C ASN A 82 -4.43 -8.15 13.72
N HIS A 83 -5.18 -8.31 12.62
CA HIS A 83 -5.54 -7.25 11.69
C HIS A 83 -4.33 -6.57 11.00
N ARG A 84 -3.20 -7.28 10.86
CA ARG A 84 -2.03 -6.81 10.13
C ARG A 84 -2.03 -7.36 8.71
N ILE A 85 -1.70 -6.50 7.75
CA ILE A 85 -1.43 -6.93 6.38
C ILE A 85 -0.19 -7.82 6.40
N GLN A 86 -0.27 -8.99 5.79
CA GLN A 86 0.88 -9.89 5.66
C GLN A 86 1.37 -9.92 4.22
N GLU A 87 0.46 -9.77 3.27
CA GLU A 87 0.73 -9.78 1.85
C GLU A 87 -0.27 -8.87 1.15
N TRP A 88 0.15 -8.30 0.03
CA TRP A 88 -0.76 -7.67 -0.90
C TRP A 88 -0.46 -8.08 -2.34
N ALA A 89 -1.47 -7.98 -3.19
CA ALA A 89 -1.35 -8.14 -4.63
C ALA A 89 -1.95 -6.90 -5.31
N TYR A 90 -1.09 -6.15 -5.98
CA TYR A 90 -1.41 -4.94 -6.71
C TYR A 90 -1.80 -5.27 -8.15
N HIS A 91 -2.92 -4.74 -8.59
CA HIS A 91 -3.51 -4.89 -9.92
C HIS A 91 -3.61 -3.50 -10.57
N ALA A 92 -2.71 -3.22 -11.51
CA ALA A 92 -2.68 -1.94 -12.22
C ALA A 92 -3.96 -1.71 -13.00
N ALA A 93 -4.60 -0.55 -12.81
CA ALA A 93 -5.86 -0.17 -13.46
C ALA A 93 -6.96 -1.28 -13.38
N GLY A 94 -6.96 -2.06 -12.30
CA GLY A 94 -7.98 -3.09 -12.07
C GLY A 94 -7.83 -4.33 -12.96
N ALA A 95 -6.64 -4.57 -13.52
CA ALA A 95 -6.34 -5.78 -14.28
C ALA A 95 -6.69 -7.06 -13.50
N ALA A 96 -7.07 -8.13 -14.20
CA ALA A 96 -7.44 -9.40 -13.55
C ALA A 96 -6.25 -10.14 -12.93
N VAL A 97 -5.05 -9.89 -13.46
CA VAL A 97 -3.80 -10.50 -12.99
C VAL A 97 -2.99 -9.44 -12.25
N PRO A 98 -2.51 -9.74 -11.03
CA PRO A 98 -1.72 -8.79 -10.27
C PRO A 98 -0.38 -8.53 -10.97
N SER A 99 -0.02 -7.26 -11.07
CA SER A 99 1.26 -6.80 -11.62
C SER A 99 2.39 -6.95 -10.61
N LEU A 100 2.07 -6.92 -9.31
CA LEU A 100 3.04 -7.07 -8.24
C LEU A 100 2.42 -7.73 -7.02
N ILE A 101 3.13 -8.65 -6.40
CA ILE A 101 2.74 -9.28 -5.14
C ILE A 101 3.93 -9.20 -4.19
N THR A 102 3.72 -8.66 -2.99
CA THR A 102 4.76 -8.57 -1.97
C THR A 102 4.25 -8.91 -0.58
N THR A 103 5.18 -9.28 0.29
CA THR A 103 4.97 -9.37 1.73
C THR A 103 4.90 -7.99 2.38
N TRP A 104 4.40 -7.96 3.62
CA TRP A 104 4.43 -6.86 4.57
C TRP A 104 5.06 -7.38 5.86
N GLU A 105 6.31 -6.99 6.11
CA GLU A 105 7.17 -7.57 7.15
C GLU A 105 7.78 -6.51 8.07
N ASP A 106 8.41 -6.99 9.15
CA ASP A 106 9.15 -6.18 10.12
C ASP A 106 8.32 -5.03 10.71
N TYR A 107 7.09 -5.35 11.13
CA TYR A 107 6.23 -4.40 11.82
C TYR A 107 6.90 -3.86 13.09
N LYS A 108 6.92 -2.53 13.22
CA LYS A 108 7.30 -1.83 14.46
C LYS A 108 6.14 -1.00 14.99
N ASP A 109 6.14 -0.82 16.30
CA ASP A 109 5.28 0.14 16.97
C ASP A 109 5.95 1.51 17.02
N PHE A 110 5.24 2.53 16.56
CA PHE A 110 5.61 3.92 16.72
C PHE A 110 4.48 4.63 17.47
N ASN A 111 4.53 4.64 18.80
CA ASN A 111 3.51 5.24 19.66
C ASN A 111 2.09 4.72 19.35
N GLY A 112 1.94 3.40 19.19
CA GLY A 112 0.67 2.76 18.82
C GLY A 112 0.41 2.66 17.31
N LEU A 113 1.22 3.31 16.47
CA LEU A 113 1.15 3.16 15.02
C LEU A 113 1.97 1.95 14.60
N GLN A 114 1.29 0.91 14.12
CA GLN A 114 1.93 -0.28 13.56
C GLN A 114 2.32 -0.01 12.11
N ILE A 115 3.61 -0.08 11.80
CA ILE A 115 4.15 0.19 10.45
C ILE A 115 5.05 -0.97 10.02
N ALA A 116 4.76 -1.58 8.88
CA ALA A 116 5.66 -2.53 8.23
C ALA A 116 6.83 -1.78 7.59
N GLN A 117 8.05 -2.28 7.77
CA GLN A 117 9.25 -1.62 7.27
C GLN A 117 9.91 -2.34 6.10
N ASP A 118 9.45 -3.55 5.74
CA ASP A 118 10.08 -4.35 4.70
C ASP A 118 9.02 -5.06 3.86
N HIS A 119 9.17 -5.01 2.54
CA HIS A 119 8.25 -5.60 1.57
C HIS A 119 9.04 -6.32 0.50
N LYS A 120 8.76 -7.60 0.27
CA LYS A 120 9.53 -8.44 -0.65
C LYS A 120 8.65 -9.16 -1.65
N SER A 121 9.08 -9.23 -2.91
CA SER A 121 8.51 -10.20 -3.84
C SER A 121 8.87 -11.62 -3.44
N LYS A 122 8.06 -12.61 -3.83
CA LYS A 122 8.29 -14.03 -3.53
C LYS A 122 9.67 -14.54 -3.98
N ASP A 123 10.17 -14.02 -5.10
CA ASP A 123 11.49 -14.37 -5.65
C ASP A 123 12.64 -13.52 -5.09
N GLY A 124 12.35 -12.58 -4.19
CA GLY A 124 13.33 -11.69 -3.56
C GLY A 124 13.95 -10.64 -4.47
N LYS A 125 13.54 -10.56 -5.75
CA LYS A 125 14.12 -9.58 -6.70
C LYS A 125 13.70 -8.15 -6.41
N LEU A 126 12.49 -7.96 -5.88
CA LEU A 126 12.04 -6.68 -5.37
C LEU A 126 12.12 -6.69 -3.85
N ARG A 127 12.73 -5.65 -3.29
CA ARG A 127 12.66 -5.32 -1.88
C ARG A 127 12.48 -3.81 -1.73
N ILE A 128 11.46 -3.41 -0.98
CA ILE A 128 11.22 -2.02 -0.59
C ILE A 128 11.29 -1.98 0.93
N TRP A 129 12.08 -1.07 1.49
CA TRP A 129 12.22 -0.97 2.93
C TRP A 129 12.38 0.47 3.40
N PHE A 130 11.94 0.73 4.62
CA PHE A 130 11.96 2.05 5.23
C PHE A 130 12.83 2.07 6.48
N THR A 131 13.67 3.10 6.59
CA THR A 131 14.55 3.33 7.75
C THR A 131 14.41 4.77 8.21
N GLY A 132 14.85 5.06 9.45
CA GLY A 132 14.81 6.43 9.98
C GLY A 132 13.40 6.98 10.19
N ILE A 133 12.40 6.11 10.38
CA ILE A 133 11.03 6.53 10.72
C ILE A 133 11.06 7.18 12.10
N GLN A 134 10.55 8.41 12.18
CA GLN A 134 10.45 9.17 13.41
C GLN A 134 9.08 9.84 13.47
N ILE A 135 8.40 9.72 14.61
CA ILE A 135 7.19 10.50 14.89
C ILE A 135 7.64 11.82 15.52
N LYS A 136 7.18 12.92 14.92
CA LYS A 136 7.29 14.25 15.51
C LYS A 136 5.92 14.64 16.04
N ASN A 137 5.82 14.78 17.35
CA ASN A 137 4.68 15.44 17.97
C ASN A 137 4.87 16.95 17.81
N ASN A 138 3.80 17.64 17.43
CA ASN A 138 3.77 19.11 17.41
C ASN A 138 3.53 19.66 18.81
#